data_AF-A0AAE9NGT0-F1
#
_entry.id   AF-A0AAE9NGT0-F1
#
_cell.length_a   1.000
_cell.length_b   1.000
_cell.length_c   1.000
_cell.angle_alpha   90.00
_cell.angle_beta   90.00
_cell.angle_gamma   90.00
#
_symmetry.space_group_name_H-M   'P 1'
#
loop_
_entity.id
_entity.type
_entity.pdbx_description
1 polymer ?
#
loop_
_entity_poly.entity_id
_entity_poly.type
_entity_poly.pdbx_seq_one_letter_code
_entity_poly.pdbx_strand_id
1 'polypeptide(L)'
;MDHDRRRTRWKVQWGVPARAAGGTARAAALSGDERREIARKAAKARWARHLPQATHQGVLRLGDIEIEVAILDNGQRVMTQVGFMWGLGRIRPPKGRPYRRSSNLPAFLATRNLKPFIGEGLVVLANQIEFRTEQGLKTVGYVASFLPEVCAVFARAKQAGVLNVTQRNIARRAEIIAEQLQRSSMTCLIARATGYRESREMRDAPDGFCQEDQI
;
A
#
# COMPACT_ATOMS: atom_id res chain seq x y z
N MET A 1 53.17 -22.89 41.76
CA MET A 1 53.34 -23.69 40.54
C MET A 1 51.97 -24.13 40.08
N ASP A 2 51.73 -23.83 38.81
CA ASP A 2 50.53 -23.95 38.01
C ASP A 2 50.03 -25.40 37.86
N HIS A 3 48.71 -25.60 37.74
CA HIS A 3 48.13 -26.32 36.60
C HIS A 3 46.59 -26.40 36.69
N ASP A 4 45.97 -25.41 36.03
CA ASP A 4 45.13 -25.62 34.86
C ASP A 4 44.01 -26.69 34.90
N ARG A 5 42.78 -26.17 34.76
CA ARG A 5 41.69 -26.69 33.90
C ARG A 5 41.51 -28.21 33.87
N ARG A 6 40.59 -28.75 34.68
CA ARG A 6 39.90 -29.99 34.31
C ARG A 6 38.38 -29.90 34.48
N ARG A 7 37.78 -29.48 33.37
CA ARG A 7 36.67 -30.17 32.70
C ARG A 7 35.34 -30.19 33.45
N THR A 8 34.57 -29.14 33.20
CA THR A 8 33.22 -29.22 32.63
C THR A 8 33.02 -30.51 31.82
N ARG A 9 32.45 -31.55 32.44
CA ARG A 9 32.02 -32.73 31.71
C ARG A 9 30.83 -33.35 32.43
N TRP A 10 29.75 -33.49 31.66
CA TRP A 10 28.58 -34.34 31.90
C TRP A 10 27.43 -33.77 32.73
N LYS A 11 26.49 -33.13 32.05
CA LYS A 11 25.09 -33.60 31.96
C LYS A 11 24.46 -33.08 30.66
N VAL A 12 24.94 -33.63 29.53
CA VAL A 12 24.17 -33.66 28.29
C VAL A 12 23.68 -35.09 28.16
N GLN A 13 22.53 -35.40 28.76
CA GLN A 13 21.81 -36.62 28.48
C GLN A 13 20.42 -36.24 27.97
N TRP A 14 20.10 -36.80 26.81
CA TRP A 14 18.83 -36.73 26.06
C TRP A 14 18.69 -35.61 25.00
N GLY A 15 19.31 -35.85 23.84
CA GLY A 15 18.61 -35.80 22.55
C GLY A 15 18.43 -34.46 21.83
N VAL A 16 18.89 -33.33 22.35
CA VAL A 16 18.78 -32.03 21.64
C VAL A 16 20.14 -31.65 21.06
N PRO A 17 20.32 -31.53 19.73
CA PRO A 17 21.58 -31.09 19.15
C PRO A 17 21.92 -29.69 19.69
N ALA A 18 23.19 -29.43 20.00
CA ALA A 18 23.64 -28.20 20.68
C ALA A 18 23.16 -26.89 20.00
N ARG A 19 22.93 -26.92 18.68
CA ARG A 19 22.34 -25.80 17.91
C ARG A 19 20.87 -25.48 18.24
N ALA A 20 20.12 -26.44 18.77
CA ALA A 20 18.71 -26.31 19.14
C ALA A 20 18.50 -26.03 20.64
N ALA A 21 19.49 -26.28 21.49
CA ALA A 21 19.41 -26.10 22.94
C ALA A 21 19.17 -24.63 23.37
N GLY A 22 19.73 -23.66 22.62
CA GLY A 22 19.50 -22.24 22.87
C GLY A 22 18.07 -21.80 22.52
N GLY A 23 17.46 -22.42 21.49
CA GLY A 23 16.09 -22.13 21.08
C GLY A 23 15.06 -22.68 22.05
N THR A 24 15.29 -23.89 22.56
CA THR A 24 14.40 -24.54 23.54
C THR A 24 14.47 -23.85 24.91
N ALA A 25 15.66 -23.49 25.39
CA ALA A 25 15.83 -22.73 26.63
C ALA A 25 15.14 -21.36 26.56
N ARG A 26 15.26 -20.65 25.43
CA ARG A 26 14.59 -19.37 25.20
C ARG A 26 13.07 -19.53 25.14
N ALA A 27 12.55 -20.59 24.51
CA ALA A 27 11.11 -20.83 24.42
C ALA A 27 10.47 -21.13 25.79
N ALA A 28 11.21 -21.81 26.67
CA ALA A 28 10.80 -22.11 28.05
C ALA A 28 10.80 -20.86 28.96
N ALA A 29 11.69 -19.90 28.71
CA ALA A 29 11.83 -18.68 29.51
C ALA A 29 10.80 -17.57 29.18
N LEU A 30 10.07 -17.69 28.07
CA LEU A 30 9.11 -16.67 27.62
C LEU A 30 7.71 -16.90 28.19
N SER A 31 7.08 -15.83 28.67
CA SER A 31 5.67 -15.82 29.06
C SER A 31 4.75 -16.00 27.84
N GLY A 32 3.48 -16.34 28.09
CA GLY A 32 2.48 -16.54 27.02
C GLY A 32 2.30 -15.30 26.13
N ASP A 33 2.34 -14.11 26.72
CA ASP A 33 2.18 -12.85 25.99
C ASP A 33 3.43 -12.45 25.20
N GLU A 34 4.62 -12.66 25.75
CA GLU A 34 5.87 -12.46 25.01
C GLU A 34 5.99 -13.44 23.83
N ARG A 35 5.55 -14.68 24.01
CA ARG A 35 5.50 -15.69 22.94
C ARG A 35 4.53 -15.28 21.84
N ARG A 36 3.36 -14.72 22.19
CA ARG A 36 2.39 -14.16 21.24
C ARG A 36 2.96 -12.95 20.50
N GLU A 37 3.65 -12.05 21.18
CA GLU A 37 4.23 -10.86 20.55
C GLU A 37 5.37 -11.22 19.58
N ILE A 38 6.24 -12.16 19.97
CA ILE A 38 7.30 -12.69 19.09
C ILE A 38 6.69 -13.41 17.89
N ALA A 39 5.64 -14.21 18.09
CA ALA A 39 4.92 -14.85 16.98
C ALA A 39 4.29 -13.82 16.04
N ARG A 40 3.69 -12.74 16.57
CA ARG A 40 3.12 -11.62 15.78
C ARG A 40 4.20 -10.89 15.01
N LYS A 41 5.34 -10.56 15.63
CA LYS A 41 6.51 -9.94 14.98
C LYS A 41 7.09 -10.84 13.90
N ALA A 42 7.24 -12.14 14.15
CA ALA A 42 7.77 -13.11 13.19
C ALA A 42 6.79 -13.39 12.05
N ALA A 43 5.47 -13.39 12.28
CA ALA A 43 4.46 -13.44 11.24
C ALA A 43 4.53 -12.17 10.38
N LYS A 44 4.56 -10.98 10.99
CA LYS A 44 4.73 -9.71 10.28
C LYS A 44 6.03 -9.67 9.45
N ALA A 45 7.13 -10.19 9.97
CA ALA A 45 8.41 -10.29 9.27
C ALA A 45 8.42 -11.34 8.14
N ARG A 46 7.73 -12.48 8.32
CA ARG A 46 7.55 -13.49 7.25
C ARG A 46 6.67 -12.97 6.13
N TRP A 47 5.58 -12.28 6.47
CA TRP A 47 4.70 -11.62 5.50
C TRP A 47 5.42 -10.45 4.81
N ALA A 48 6.29 -9.71 5.52
CA ALA A 48 7.16 -8.72 4.89
C ALA A 48 8.17 -9.34 3.89
N ARG A 49 8.43 -10.66 3.95
CA ARG A 49 9.28 -11.39 3.01
C ARG A 49 8.52 -11.83 1.74
N HIS A 50 7.19 -11.93 1.81
CA HIS A 50 6.30 -12.26 0.70
C HIS A 50 5.50 -11.01 0.33
N LEU A 51 5.99 -10.28 -0.67
CA LEU A 51 5.22 -9.19 -1.27
C LEU A 51 3.89 -9.72 -1.80
N PRO A 52 2.75 -9.05 -1.49
CA PRO A 52 1.46 -9.40 -2.08
C PRO A 52 1.57 -9.49 -3.61
N GLN A 53 0.87 -10.43 -4.22
CA GLN A 53 0.86 -10.62 -5.66
C GLN A 53 -0.45 -10.11 -6.27
N ALA A 54 -0.36 -9.38 -7.37
CA ALA A 54 -1.51 -9.03 -8.17
C ALA A 54 -2.14 -10.30 -8.75
N THR A 55 -3.42 -10.49 -8.46
CA THR A 55 -4.25 -11.56 -9.03
C THR A 55 -4.97 -11.09 -10.28
N HIS A 56 -5.28 -9.79 -10.34
CA HIS A 56 -5.94 -9.15 -11.46
C HIS A 56 -5.31 -7.77 -11.69
N GLN A 57 -5.07 -7.40 -12.94
CA GLN A 57 -4.58 -6.10 -13.37
C GLN A 57 -5.44 -5.53 -14.49
N GLY A 58 -5.48 -4.21 -14.57
CA GLY A 58 -6.28 -3.52 -15.57
C GLY A 58 -5.95 -2.04 -15.64
N VAL A 59 -6.65 -1.35 -16.53
CA VAL A 59 -6.53 0.10 -16.72
C VAL A 59 -7.87 0.74 -16.39
N LEU A 60 -7.88 1.52 -15.31
CA LEU A 60 -9.01 2.34 -14.93
C LEU A 60 -9.07 3.57 -15.85
N ARG A 61 -10.17 3.69 -16.59
CA ARG A 61 -10.45 4.81 -17.50
C ARG A 61 -11.47 5.77 -16.87
N LEU A 62 -11.07 7.03 -16.73
CA LEU A 62 -11.88 8.12 -16.16
C LEU A 62 -11.90 9.26 -17.18
N GLY A 63 -12.73 9.13 -18.22
CA GLY A 63 -12.67 10.00 -19.40
C GLY A 63 -11.42 9.70 -20.24
N ASP A 64 -10.60 10.71 -20.51
CA ASP A 64 -9.31 10.60 -21.21
C ASP A 64 -8.14 10.20 -20.28
N ILE A 65 -8.43 9.99 -19.00
CA ILE A 65 -7.44 9.66 -17.97
C ILE A 65 -7.35 8.16 -17.81
N GLU A 66 -6.15 7.61 -17.96
CA GLU A 66 -5.86 6.20 -17.73
C GLU A 66 -4.97 6.03 -16.48
N ILE A 67 -5.36 5.11 -15.60
CA ILE A 67 -4.63 4.76 -14.37
C ILE A 67 -4.52 3.23 -14.30
N GLU A 68 -3.30 2.71 -14.26
CA GLU A 68 -3.07 1.29 -14.03
C GLU A 68 -3.47 0.89 -12.61
N VAL A 69 -4.27 -0.16 -12.49
CA VAL A 69 -4.82 -0.67 -11.23
C VAL A 69 -4.64 -2.18 -11.11
N ALA A 70 -4.65 -2.66 -9.87
CA ALA A 70 -4.56 -4.09 -9.58
C ALA A 70 -5.35 -4.46 -8.32
N ILE A 71 -5.77 -5.73 -8.26
CA ILE A 71 -6.28 -6.39 -7.07
C ILE A 71 -5.23 -7.41 -6.62
N LEU A 72 -4.80 -7.29 -5.37
CA LEU A 72 -3.80 -8.17 -4.77
C LEU A 72 -4.45 -9.43 -4.17
N ASP A 73 -3.66 -10.47 -3.95
CA ASP A 73 -4.06 -11.74 -3.33
C ASP A 73 -4.71 -11.60 -1.95
N ASN A 74 -4.37 -10.55 -1.23
CA ASN A 74 -4.96 -10.16 0.05
C ASN A 74 -6.24 -9.30 -0.09
N GLY A 75 -6.77 -9.13 -1.30
CA GLY A 75 -7.96 -8.33 -1.60
C GLY A 75 -7.74 -6.83 -1.68
N GLN A 76 -6.52 -6.33 -1.44
CA GLN A 76 -6.24 -4.90 -1.55
C GLN A 76 -6.32 -4.43 -3.00
N ARG A 77 -7.02 -3.31 -3.20
CA ARG A 77 -7.13 -2.62 -4.48
C ARG A 77 -6.10 -1.49 -4.51
N VAL A 78 -5.21 -1.52 -5.49
CA VAL A 78 -4.09 -0.59 -5.59
C VAL A 78 -4.01 0.05 -6.98
N MET A 79 -3.50 1.27 -7.02
CA MET A 79 -3.10 1.94 -8.27
C MET A 79 -1.59 1.92 -8.36
N THR A 80 -1.02 1.64 -9.53
CA THR A 80 0.44 1.72 -9.69
C THR A 80 0.90 3.16 -9.50
N GLN A 81 2.09 3.33 -8.94
CA GLN A 81 2.64 4.68 -8.77
C GLN A 81 2.77 5.39 -10.13
N VAL A 82 3.18 4.68 -11.17
CA VAL A 82 3.35 5.24 -12.51
C VAL A 82 2.01 5.69 -13.06
N GLY A 83 1.01 4.80 -13.06
CA GLY A 83 -0.34 5.09 -13.53
C GLY A 83 -0.97 6.27 -12.79
N PHE A 84 -0.84 6.31 -11.46
CA PHE A 84 -1.35 7.42 -10.64
C PHE A 84 -0.71 8.77 -11.01
N MET A 85 0.62 8.80 -11.15
CA MET A 85 1.34 10.04 -11.50
C MET A 85 1.07 10.49 -12.93
N TRP A 86 0.86 9.56 -13.85
CA TRP A 86 0.50 9.83 -15.23
C TRP A 86 -0.93 10.36 -15.35
N GLY A 87 -1.87 9.71 -14.66
CA GLY A 87 -3.27 10.09 -14.64
C GLY A 87 -3.49 11.53 -14.14
N LEU A 88 -2.79 11.94 -13.09
CA LEU A 88 -2.91 13.29 -12.52
C LEU A 88 -2.25 14.41 -13.32
N GLY A 89 -1.54 14.11 -14.41
CA GLY A 89 -0.95 15.14 -15.28
C GLY A 89 0.49 14.87 -15.68
N ARG A 90 0.86 13.60 -15.90
CA ARG A 90 2.20 13.19 -16.32
C ARG A 90 3.29 13.73 -15.38
N ILE A 91 3.04 13.63 -14.08
CA ILE A 91 3.97 14.09 -13.06
C ILE A 91 5.21 13.21 -13.15
N ARG A 92 6.30 13.75 -13.71
CA ARG A 92 7.56 13.02 -13.85
C ARG A 92 8.35 13.10 -12.55
N PRO A 93 9.10 12.05 -12.18
CA PRO A 93 10.09 12.17 -11.14
C PRO A 93 11.20 13.10 -11.67
N PRO A 94 11.82 13.93 -10.81
CA PRO A 94 13.03 14.64 -11.20
C PRO A 94 14.09 13.64 -11.68
N LYS A 95 14.85 13.97 -12.74
CA LYS A 95 15.87 13.08 -13.32
C LYS A 95 16.73 12.45 -12.21
N GLY A 96 16.76 11.12 -12.15
CA GLY A 96 17.58 10.35 -11.21
C GLY A 96 17.11 10.35 -9.75
N ARG A 97 15.91 10.88 -9.43
CA ARG A 97 15.36 10.82 -8.06
C ARG A 97 14.12 9.93 -7.99
N PRO A 98 13.98 9.10 -6.95
CA PRO A 98 12.73 8.41 -6.69
C PRO A 98 11.64 9.46 -6.42
N TYR A 99 10.40 9.10 -6.70
CA TYR A 99 9.23 9.95 -6.42
C TYR A 99 9.03 10.26 -4.92
N ARG A 100 9.75 9.57 -4.02
CA ARG A 100 9.74 9.79 -2.58
C ARG A 100 10.62 10.98 -2.17
N ARG A 101 10.12 11.75 -1.22
CA ARG A 101 10.93 12.58 -0.31
C ARG A 101 10.87 11.95 1.09
N SER A 102 11.64 12.48 2.05
CA SER A 102 11.76 11.92 3.40
C SER A 102 10.45 11.88 4.21
N SER A 103 9.42 12.60 3.78
CA SER A 103 8.04 12.44 4.23
C SER A 103 7.33 11.43 3.31
N ASN A 104 6.53 10.51 3.85
CA ASN A 104 5.77 9.51 3.06
C ASN A 104 4.84 10.08 1.96
N LEU A 105 4.75 11.41 1.82
CA LEU A 105 3.99 12.10 0.79
C LEU A 105 4.76 12.18 -0.55
N PRO A 106 4.06 11.96 -1.68
CA PRO A 106 4.61 12.27 -2.99
C PRO A 106 5.07 13.72 -3.11
N ALA A 107 6.14 13.97 -3.87
CA ALA A 107 6.76 15.29 -3.98
C ALA A 107 5.80 16.39 -4.47
N PHE A 108 4.80 16.06 -5.29
CA PHE A 108 3.83 17.03 -5.80
C PHE A 108 2.82 17.50 -4.73
N LEU A 109 2.56 16.67 -3.71
CA LEU A 109 1.73 17.01 -2.55
C LEU A 109 2.54 17.70 -1.45
N ALA A 110 3.85 17.42 -1.35
CA ALA A 110 4.75 18.00 -0.35
C ALA A 110 5.14 19.48 -0.63
N THR A 111 4.24 20.28 -1.19
CA THR A 111 4.44 21.70 -1.51
C THR A 111 3.84 22.60 -0.43
N ARG A 112 4.46 23.77 -0.20
CA ARG A 112 4.08 24.68 0.92
C ARG A 112 2.62 25.13 0.85
N ASN A 113 2.12 25.37 -0.35
CA ASN A 113 0.75 25.84 -0.58
C ASN A 113 -0.32 24.75 -0.43
N LEU A 114 0.04 23.47 -0.55
CA LEU A 114 -0.89 22.35 -0.36
C LEU A 114 -0.89 21.81 1.08
N LYS A 115 0.18 22.06 1.85
CA LYS A 115 0.32 21.60 3.23
C LYS A 115 -0.91 21.88 4.12
N PRO A 116 -1.57 23.05 4.07
CA PRO A 116 -2.75 23.32 4.90
C PRO A 116 -3.96 22.42 4.62
N PHE A 117 -4.01 21.77 3.45
CA PHE A 117 -5.15 20.95 3.03
C PHE A 117 -4.92 19.45 3.22
N ILE A 118 -3.72 19.06 3.68
CA ILE A 118 -3.32 17.66 3.88
C ILE A 118 -3.50 17.30 5.35
N GLY A 119 -4.49 16.46 5.63
CA GLY A 119 -4.72 15.88 6.96
C GLY A 119 -3.88 14.62 7.21
N GLU A 120 -3.83 14.17 8.47
CA GLU A 120 -3.08 12.98 8.87
C GLU A 120 -3.52 11.71 8.14
N GLY A 121 -4.84 11.54 7.91
CA GLY A 121 -5.38 10.40 7.16
C GLY A 121 -4.75 10.26 5.77
N LEU A 122 -4.57 11.36 5.05
CA LEU A 122 -3.93 11.36 3.73
C LEU A 122 -2.44 10.97 3.82
N VAL A 123 -1.75 11.36 4.89
CA VAL A 123 -0.35 10.96 5.10
C VAL A 123 -0.23 9.44 5.30
N VAL A 124 -1.20 8.83 5.99
CA VAL A 124 -1.26 7.37 6.14
C VAL A 124 -1.55 6.68 4.80
N LEU A 125 -2.48 7.21 4.01
CA LEU A 125 -2.82 6.67 2.68
C LEU A 125 -1.70 6.85 1.65
N ALA A 126 -0.82 7.83 1.85
CA ALA A 126 0.35 8.05 1.00
C ALA A 126 1.44 6.98 1.15
N ASN A 127 1.31 6.06 2.12
CA ASN A 127 2.22 4.93 2.24
C ASN A 127 2.14 4.03 1.01
N GLN A 128 3.26 3.91 0.31
CA GLN A 128 3.33 3.02 -0.84
C GLN A 128 3.27 1.56 -0.40
N ILE A 129 2.57 0.76 -1.20
CA ILE A 129 2.55 -0.68 -1.09
C ILE A 129 3.50 -1.24 -2.14
N GLU A 130 4.50 -2.00 -1.70
CA GLU A 130 5.30 -2.85 -2.57
C GLU A 130 4.52 -4.14 -2.86
N PHE A 131 4.42 -4.50 -4.13
CA PHE A 131 3.71 -5.69 -4.57
C PHE A 131 4.36 -6.28 -5.83
N ARG A 132 3.95 -7.49 -6.21
CA ARG A 132 4.33 -8.12 -7.47
C ARG A 132 3.20 -8.00 -8.48
N THR A 133 3.50 -7.63 -9.72
CA THR A 133 2.54 -7.70 -10.83
C THR A 133 2.12 -9.16 -11.09
N GLU A 134 1.14 -9.39 -11.96
CA GLU A 134 0.76 -10.75 -12.39
C GLU A 134 1.95 -11.51 -12.99
N GLN A 135 2.85 -10.78 -13.66
CA GLN A 135 4.09 -11.29 -14.24
C GLN A 135 5.20 -11.52 -13.19
N GLY A 136 4.94 -11.27 -11.91
CA GLY A 136 5.90 -11.42 -10.82
C GLY A 136 6.91 -10.28 -10.67
N LEU A 137 6.81 -9.22 -11.48
CA LEU A 137 7.71 -8.06 -11.40
C LEU A 137 7.39 -7.22 -10.17
N LYS A 138 8.42 -6.80 -9.43
CA LYS A 138 8.24 -5.92 -8.27
C LYS A 138 7.86 -4.51 -8.73
N THR A 139 6.84 -3.95 -8.10
CA THR A 139 6.39 -2.58 -8.35
C THR A 139 5.88 -1.95 -7.06
N VAL A 140 5.55 -0.66 -7.12
CA VAL A 140 5.00 0.13 -6.02
C VAL A 140 3.72 0.81 -6.45
N GLY A 141 2.79 0.94 -5.51
CA GLY A 141 1.50 1.59 -5.72
C GLY A 141 0.95 2.25 -4.48
N TYR A 142 -0.22 2.84 -4.62
CA TYR A 142 -1.00 3.41 -3.53
C TYR A 142 -2.31 2.65 -3.39
N VAL A 143 -2.88 2.64 -2.19
CA VAL A 143 -4.25 2.16 -1.96
C VAL A 143 -5.23 2.97 -2.82
N ALA A 144 -6.28 2.31 -3.32
CA ALA A 144 -7.27 2.95 -4.20
C ALA A 144 -7.93 4.19 -3.56
N SER A 145 -8.16 4.18 -2.24
CA SER A 145 -8.73 5.30 -1.48
C SER A 145 -7.84 6.54 -1.42
N PHE A 146 -6.57 6.45 -1.82
CA PHE A 146 -5.68 7.60 -1.89
C PHE A 146 -6.11 8.61 -2.97
N LEU A 147 -6.62 8.14 -4.11
CA LEU A 147 -6.99 9.03 -5.23
C LEU A 147 -8.12 10.02 -4.89
N PRO A 148 -9.27 9.59 -4.33
CA PRO A 148 -10.32 10.52 -3.89
C PRO A 148 -9.81 11.62 -2.95
N GLU A 149 -8.96 11.26 -1.98
CA GLU A 149 -8.40 12.21 -1.01
C GLU A 149 -7.46 13.23 -1.67
N VAL A 150 -6.64 12.77 -2.64
CA VAL A 150 -5.84 13.69 -3.45
C VAL A 150 -6.74 14.64 -4.23
N CYS A 151 -7.83 14.15 -4.83
CA CYS A 151 -8.78 15.01 -5.51
C CYS A 151 -9.38 16.08 -4.58
N ALA A 152 -9.76 15.69 -3.36
CA ALA A 152 -10.30 16.60 -2.35
C ALA A 152 -9.28 17.69 -1.95
N VAL A 153 -7.99 17.35 -1.80
CA VAL A 153 -6.93 18.34 -1.55
C VAL A 153 -6.86 19.38 -2.65
N PHE A 154 -6.84 18.95 -3.92
CA PHE A 154 -6.78 19.88 -5.05
C PHE A 154 -8.05 20.72 -5.18
N ALA A 155 -9.22 20.16 -4.89
CA ALA A 155 -10.47 20.91 -4.88
C ALA A 155 -10.44 22.03 -3.83
N ARG A 156 -10.07 21.73 -2.59
CA ARG A 156 -9.95 22.75 -1.52
C ARG A 156 -8.90 23.81 -1.84
N ALA A 157 -7.73 23.40 -2.33
CA ALA A 157 -6.66 24.33 -2.69
C ALA A 157 -7.04 25.22 -3.90
N LYS A 158 -7.83 24.70 -4.85
CA LYS A 158 -8.38 25.49 -5.96
C LYS A 158 -9.37 26.53 -5.45
N GLN A 159 -10.31 26.13 -4.57
CA GLN A 159 -11.28 27.04 -3.94
C GLN A 159 -10.59 28.17 -3.16
N ALA A 160 -9.47 27.86 -2.50
CA ALA A 160 -8.66 28.86 -1.80
C ALA A 160 -7.79 29.75 -2.71
N GLY A 161 -7.75 29.49 -4.03
CA GLY A 161 -6.98 30.30 -4.98
C GLY A 161 -5.46 30.16 -4.87
N VAL A 162 -4.94 29.16 -4.14
CA VAL A 162 -3.50 29.04 -3.83
C VAL A 162 -2.69 28.22 -4.83
N LEU A 163 -3.32 27.75 -5.93
CA LEU A 163 -2.68 26.88 -6.92
C LEU A 163 -1.79 27.64 -7.90
N ASN A 164 -0.58 27.13 -8.10
CA ASN A 164 0.30 27.61 -9.17
C ASN A 164 -0.14 27.09 -10.56
N VAL A 165 0.44 27.62 -11.63
CA VAL A 165 0.09 27.29 -13.03
C VAL A 165 0.14 25.79 -13.30
N THR A 166 1.20 25.11 -12.87
CA THR A 166 1.36 23.65 -13.05
C THR A 166 0.30 22.86 -12.28
N GLN A 167 -0.03 23.27 -11.05
CA GLN A 167 -1.03 22.62 -10.21
C GLN A 167 -2.45 22.82 -10.71
N ARG A 168 -2.75 23.88 -11.46
CA ARG A 168 -4.09 24.06 -12.07
C ARG A 168 -4.42 22.94 -13.07
N ASN A 169 -3.43 22.48 -13.84
CA ASN A 169 -3.61 21.35 -14.75
C ASN A 169 -3.90 20.05 -13.98
N ILE A 170 -3.22 19.84 -12.84
CA ILE A 170 -3.47 18.71 -11.94
C ILE A 170 -4.87 18.81 -11.34
N ALA A 171 -5.26 19.99 -10.85
CA ALA A 171 -6.59 20.22 -10.28
C ALA A 171 -7.71 19.98 -11.30
N ARG A 172 -7.53 20.40 -12.56
CA ARG A 172 -8.49 20.14 -13.64
C ARG A 172 -8.71 18.65 -13.86
N ARG A 173 -7.63 17.84 -13.86
CA ARG A 173 -7.71 16.38 -13.98
C ARG A 173 -8.33 15.74 -12.75
N ALA A 174 -7.95 16.21 -11.57
CA ALA A 174 -8.52 15.76 -10.30
C ALA A 174 -10.05 16.02 -10.23
N GLU A 175 -10.54 17.12 -10.80
CA GLU A 175 -11.98 17.41 -10.90
C GLU A 175 -12.70 16.41 -11.80
N ILE A 176 -12.15 16.10 -12.98
CA ILE A 176 -12.72 15.09 -13.90
C ILE A 176 -12.82 13.74 -13.17
N ILE A 177 -11.74 13.34 -12.49
CA ILE A 177 -11.70 12.12 -11.69
C ILE A 177 -12.78 12.17 -10.60
N ALA A 178 -12.86 13.26 -9.83
CA ALA A 178 -13.81 13.40 -8.74
C ALA A 178 -15.27 13.32 -9.21
N GLU A 179 -15.60 13.88 -10.37
CA GLU A 179 -16.93 13.79 -10.96
C GLU A 179 -17.31 12.33 -11.29
N GLN A 180 -16.39 11.56 -11.86
CA GLN A 180 -16.64 10.14 -12.14
C GLN A 180 -16.84 9.32 -10.85
N LEU A 181 -16.12 9.67 -9.78
CA LEU A 181 -16.25 9.01 -8.48
C LEU A 181 -17.57 9.30 -7.75
N GLN A 182 -18.30 10.36 -8.13
CA GLN A 182 -19.65 10.60 -7.58
C GLN A 182 -20.66 9.55 -8.05
N ARG A 183 -20.41 8.92 -9.21
CA ARG A 183 -21.30 7.91 -9.82
C ARG A 183 -20.96 6.49 -9.41
N SER A 184 -19.72 6.24 -8.97
CA SER A 184 -19.26 4.88 -8.66
C SER A 184 -18.11 4.89 -7.65
N SER A 185 -18.08 3.91 -6.76
CA SER A 185 -16.97 3.73 -5.83
C SER A 185 -15.69 3.27 -6.53
N MET A 186 -14.52 3.64 -5.98
CA MET A 186 -13.22 3.14 -6.46
C MET A 186 -13.16 1.61 -6.51
N THR A 187 -13.78 0.95 -5.53
CA THR A 187 -13.88 -0.51 -5.45
C THR A 187 -14.55 -1.08 -6.69
N CYS A 188 -15.72 -0.52 -7.04
CA CYS A 188 -16.49 -0.95 -8.19
C CYS A 188 -15.75 -0.70 -9.50
N LEU A 189 -15.19 0.50 -9.64
CA LEU A 189 -14.46 0.91 -10.83
C LEU A 189 -13.24 0.02 -11.09
N ILE A 190 -12.49 -0.33 -10.04
CA ILE A 190 -11.33 -1.24 -10.14
C ILE A 190 -11.79 -2.66 -10.47
N ALA A 191 -12.84 -3.17 -9.83
CA ALA A 191 -13.36 -4.50 -10.14
C ALA A 191 -13.73 -4.62 -11.62
N ARG A 192 -14.47 -3.65 -12.16
CA ARG A 192 -14.80 -3.57 -13.59
C ARG A 192 -13.56 -3.47 -14.47
N ALA A 193 -12.61 -2.58 -14.13
CA ALA A 193 -11.39 -2.37 -14.93
C ALA A 193 -10.47 -3.60 -14.98
N THR A 194 -10.51 -4.44 -13.95
CA THR A 194 -9.69 -5.66 -13.82
C THR A 194 -10.43 -6.92 -14.25
N GLY A 195 -11.71 -6.83 -14.62
CA GLY A 195 -12.56 -7.98 -14.92
C GLY A 195 -12.87 -8.86 -13.69
N TYR A 196 -12.55 -8.39 -12.49
CA TYR A 196 -12.76 -9.12 -11.24
C TYR A 196 -14.26 -9.19 -10.93
N ARG A 197 -14.78 -10.41 -10.84
CA ARG A 197 -16.13 -10.67 -10.35
C ARG A 197 -16.04 -11.09 -8.89
N GLU A 198 -16.64 -10.31 -8.01
CA GLU A 198 -16.76 -10.70 -6.61
C GLU A 198 -17.60 -11.98 -6.51
N SER A 199 -17.13 -12.95 -5.72
CA SER A 199 -17.95 -14.11 -5.35
C SER A 199 -19.23 -13.61 -4.68
N ARG A 200 -20.36 -14.27 -4.99
CA ARG A 200 -21.72 -13.86 -4.60
C ARG A 200 -21.89 -13.57 -3.10
N GLU A 201 -21.05 -14.15 -2.26
CA GLU A 201 -21.04 -14.01 -0.79
C GLU A 201 -20.49 -12.66 -0.28
N MET A 202 -19.77 -11.88 -1.10
CA MET A 202 -19.20 -10.59 -0.70
C MET A 202 -19.99 -9.36 -1.23
N ARG A 203 -21.06 -9.60 -2.01
CA ARG A 203 -22.00 -8.55 -2.46
C ARG A 203 -22.80 -7.91 -1.30
N ASP A 204 -22.91 -8.58 -0.16
CA ASP A 204 -23.76 -8.15 0.97
C ASP A 204 -23.02 -7.26 2.00
N ALA A 205 -21.80 -6.79 1.70
CA ALA A 205 -21.12 -5.81 2.55
C ALA A 205 -21.77 -4.42 2.37
N PRO A 206 -22.00 -3.64 3.45
CA PRO A 206 -22.77 -2.39 3.41
C PRO A 206 -22.13 -1.23 2.63
N ASP A 207 -20.94 -1.42 2.04
CA ASP A 207 -20.14 -0.37 1.40
C ASP A 207 -19.91 -0.59 -0.11
N GLY A 208 -20.96 -0.86 -0.89
CA GLY A 208 -20.81 -0.75 -2.35
C GLY A 208 -21.94 -1.29 -3.21
N PHE A 209 -22.98 -0.48 -3.44
CA PHE A 209 -23.81 -0.66 -4.63
C PHE A 209 -22.97 -0.36 -5.89
N CYS A 210 -22.46 -1.41 -6.52
CA CYS A 210 -22.15 -1.38 -7.95
C CYS A 210 -23.49 -1.39 -8.70
N GLN A 211 -24.02 -0.23 -9.09
CA GLN A 211 -25.07 -0.21 -10.10
C GLN A 211 -24.48 -0.76 -11.40
N GLU A 212 -24.97 -1.93 -11.81
CA GLU A 212 -24.77 -2.45 -13.16
C GLU A 212 -25.55 -1.51 -14.10
N ASP A 213 -24.85 -0.57 -14.74
CA ASP A 213 -25.41 0.20 -15.85
C ASP A 213 -25.78 -0.81 -16.96
N GLN A 214 -27.07 -1.16 -17.04
CA GLN A 214 -27.65 -1.80 -18.21
C GLN A 214 -27.53 -0.81 -19.37
N ILE A 215 -26.77 -1.19 -20.40
CA ILE A 215 -26.94 -0.71 -21.77
C ILE A 215 -27.56 -1.84 -22.56
#